data_AF-E2GB24-F1
#
_entry.id   AF-E2GB24-F1
#
_cell.length_a   1.000
_cell.length_b   1.000
_cell.length_c   1.000
_cell.angle_alpha   90.00
_cell.angle_beta   90.00
_cell.angle_gamma   90.00
#
_symmetry.space_group_name_H-M   'P 1'
#
loop_
_entity.id
_entity.type
_entity.pdbx_description
1 polymer ?
#
loop_
_entity_poly.entity_id
_entity_poly.type
_entity_poly.pdbx_seq_one_letter_code
_entity_poly.pdbx_strand_id
1 'polypeptide(L)' 'SWNIISSLGSYISLFSMMMIIIIIWESMIYQRIILFSLNMASSIEWYQNLPPAEHSYNELPILSNF' A
#
# COMPACT_ATOMS: atom_id res chain seq x y z
N SER A 1 -1.60 30.20 -22.51
CA SER A 1 -2.15 30.04 -21.14
C SER A 1 -2.09 28.59 -20.69
N TRP A 2 -2.65 27.62 -21.42
CA TRP A 2 -2.69 26.20 -21.05
C TRP A 2 -1.34 25.52 -20.81
N ASN A 3 -0.31 25.81 -21.62
CA ASN A 3 1.02 25.18 -21.47
C ASN A 3 1.71 25.54 -20.15
N ILE A 4 1.44 26.74 -19.62
CA ILE A 4 2.01 27.19 -18.34
C ILE A 4 1.34 26.42 -17.20
N ILE A 5 0.01 26.25 -17.27
CA ILE A 5 -0.77 25.48 -16.30
C ILE A 5 -0.37 24.00 -16.34
N SER A 6 -0.20 23.41 -17.53
CA SER A 6 0.27 22.03 -17.66
C SER A 6 1.71 21.86 -17.15
N SER A 7 2.59 22.84 -17.36
CA SER A 7 3.95 22.79 -16.80
C SER A 7 3.96 22.88 -15.28
N LEU A 8 3.10 23.71 -14.67
CA LEU A 8 2.94 23.77 -13.22
C LEU A 8 2.46 22.44 -12.65
N GLY A 9 1.49 21.78 -13.32
CA GLY A 9 1.05 20.43 -12.98
C GLY A 9 2.19 19.40 -13.01
N SER A 10 3.09 19.50 -14.00
CA SER A 10 4.24 18.59 -14.10
C SER A 10 5.21 18.74 -12.92
N TYR A 11 5.48 19.98 -12.48
CA TYR A 11 6.32 20.22 -11.31
C TYR A 11 5.70 19.65 -10.03
N ILE A 12 4.38 19.81 -9.85
CA ILE A 12 3.66 19.24 -8.70
C ILE A 12 3.76 17.72 -8.71
N SER A 13 3.61 17.07 -9.87
CA SER A 13 3.77 15.62 -9.98
C SER A 13 5.19 15.14 -9.66
N LEU A 14 6.22 15.90 -10.05
CA LEU A 14 7.61 15.59 -9.74
C LEU A 14 7.85 15.64 -8.22
N PHE A 15 7.37 16.69 -7.55
CA PHE A 15 7.47 16.79 -6.09
C PHE A 15 6.69 15.67 -5.39
N SER A 16 5.50 15.32 -5.87
CA SER A 16 4.71 14.21 -5.34
C SER A 16 5.47 12.88 -5.43
N MET A 17 6.16 12.62 -6.54
CA MET A 17 6.93 11.40 -6.72
C MET A 17 8.13 11.34 -5.78
N MET A 18 8.85 12.46 -5.64
CA MET A 18 9.97 12.57 -4.69
C MET A 18 9.52 12.30 -3.25
N MET A 19 8.36 12.83 -2.85
CA MET A 19 7.78 12.58 -1.53
C MET A 19 7.43 11.09 -1.32
N ILE A 20 6.84 10.42 -2.30
CA ILE A 20 6.52 8.99 -2.21
C ILE A 20 7.78 8.16 -1.99
N ILE A 21 8.87 8.47 -2.69
CA ILE A 21 10.15 7.76 -2.54
C ILE A 21 10.69 7.90 -1.11
N ILE A 22 10.64 9.12 -0.55
CA ILE A 22 11.12 9.39 0.81
C ILE A 22 10.28 8.64 1.86
N ILE A 23 8.95 8.65 1.70
CA ILE A 23 8.03 7.95 2.63
C ILE A 23 8.30 6.44 2.61
N ILE A 24 8.45 5.85 1.42
CA ILE A 24 8.78 4.42 1.28
C ILE A 24 10.14 4.12 1.92
N TRP A 25 11.16 4.93 1.62
CA TRP A 25 12.50 4.74 2.17
C TRP A 25 12.52 4.83 3.70
N GLU A 26 11.86 5.83 4.28
CA GLU A 26 11.70 5.95 5.73
C GLU A 26 10.99 4.73 6.31
N SER A 27 9.92 4.26 5.66
CA SER A 27 9.15 3.09 6.13
C SER A 27 9.98 1.81 6.18
N MET A 28 10.90 1.62 5.22
CA MET A 28 11.79 0.45 5.18
C MET A 28 12.83 0.47 6.30
N ILE A 29 13.28 1.66 6.74
CA ILE A 29 14.25 1.82 7.83
C ILE A 29 13.57 1.56 9.18
N TYR A 30 12.39 2.15 9.41
CA TYR A 30 11.75 2.12 10.74
C TYR A 30 10.84 0.90 10.97
N GLN A 31 10.52 0.10 9.94
CA GLN A 31 9.77 -1.17 10.01
C GLN A 31 8.65 -1.19 11.07
N ARG A 32 7.78 -0.17 11.04
CA ARG A 32 6.73 -0.01 12.05
C ARG A 32 5.74 -1.17 11.95
N ILE A 33 5.47 -1.84 13.08
CA ILE A 33 4.50 -2.94 13.15
C ILE A 33 3.09 -2.36 12.97
N ILE A 34 2.28 -3.04 12.18
CA ILE A 34 0.90 -2.66 11.90
C ILE A 34 0.03 -3.14 13.07
N LEU A 35 -0.60 -2.20 13.79
CA LEU A 35 -1.45 -2.50 14.95
C LEU A 35 -2.90 -2.81 14.54
N PHE A 36 -3.41 -2.10 13.53
CA PHE A 36 -4.77 -2.27 12.99
C PHE A 36 -4.73 -2.08 11.47
N SER A 37 -5.42 -2.95 10.73
CA SER A 37 -5.61 -2.78 9.29
C SER A 37 -6.85 -1.93 9.02
N LEU A 38 -6.79 -1.05 8.01
CA LEU A 38 -7.92 -0.23 7.55
C LEU A 38 -8.58 -0.85 6.31
N ASN A 39 -8.28 -2.11 6.03
CA ASN A 39 -8.59 -2.76 4.77
C ASN A 39 -10.01 -3.32 4.83
N MET A 40 -10.74 -3.24 3.71
CA MET A 40 -12.01 -3.96 3.59
C MET A 40 -11.71 -5.46 3.48
N ALA A 41 -12.40 -6.28 4.29
CA ALA A 41 -12.23 -7.74 4.30
C ALA A 41 -12.93 -8.44 3.12
N SER A 42 -12.82 -7.87 1.91
CA SER A 42 -13.44 -8.40 0.69
C SER A 42 -12.65 -9.55 0.06
N SER A 43 -11.34 -9.61 0.28
CA SER A 43 -10.47 -10.67 -0.21
C SER A 43 -9.79 -11.41 0.96
N ILE A 44 -9.50 -12.70 0.74
CA ILE A 44 -8.95 -13.59 1.76
C ILE A 44 -7.53 -13.19 2.22
N GLU A 45 -6.78 -12.48 1.37
CA GLU A 45 -5.43 -12.00 1.67
C GLU A 45 -5.39 -11.05 2.88
N TRP A 46 -6.46 -10.30 3.13
CA TRP A 46 -6.55 -9.36 4.24
C TRP A 46 -6.72 -10.01 5.61
N TYR A 47 -6.96 -11.32 5.65
CA TYR A 47 -6.98 -12.11 6.87
C TYR A 47 -5.62 -12.67 7.26
N GLN A 48 -4.59 -12.51 6.41
CA GLN A 48 -3.24 -12.95 6.73
C GLN A 48 -2.56 -12.06 7.76
N ASN A 49 -1.58 -12.63 8.47
CA ASN A 49 -0.69 -11.87 9.34
C ASN A 49 0.23 -10.95 8.51
N LEU A 50 0.73 -9.90 9.16
CA LEU A 50 1.67 -8.94 8.59
C LEU A 50 2.99 -8.99 9.39
N PRO A 51 4.05 -9.65 8.92
CA PRO A 51 4.22 -10.28 7.60
C PRO A 51 3.53 -11.66 7.47
N PRO A 52 3.23 -12.11 6.24
CA PRO A 52 2.66 -13.42 6.01
C PRO A 52 3.68 -14.52 6.33
N ALA A 53 3.19 -15.67 6.79
CA ALA A 53 4.02 -16.86 6.96
C ALA A 53 4.38 -17.48 5.59
N GLU A 54 5.50 -18.21 5.52
CA GLU A 54 5.90 -18.97 4.32
C GLU A 54 4.79 -19.91 3.83
N HIS A 55 4.13 -20.58 4.78
CA HIS A 55 2.89 -21.29 4.56
C HIS A 55 1.73 -20.41 5.02
N SER A 56 1.16 -19.65 4.09
CA SER A 56 0.19 -18.59 4.41
C SER A 56 -1.14 -19.12 4.96
N TYR A 57 -1.47 -20.39 4.72
CA TYR A 57 -2.66 -21.05 5.24
C TYR A 57 -2.32 -22.46 5.74
N ASN A 58 -2.91 -22.85 6.87
CA ASN A 58 -2.83 -24.23 7.35
C ASN A 58 -3.73 -25.17 6.54
N GLU A 59 -4.82 -24.64 6.00
CA GLU A 59 -5.80 -25.34 5.17
C GLU A 59 -6.39 -24.39 4.12
N LEU A 60 -6.82 -24.93 2.97
CA LEU A 60 -7.37 -24.11 1.90
C LEU A 60 -8.72 -23.48 2.33
N PRO A 61 -8.85 -22.14 2.32
CA PRO A 61 -10.10 -21.49 2.70
C PRO A 61 -11.19 -21.77 1.68
N ILE A 62 -12.39 -22.10 2.16
CA ILE A 62 -13.56 -22.31 1.31
C ILE A 62 -14.13 -20.93 0.95
N LEU A 63 -14.18 -20.63 -0.35
CA LEU A 63 -14.80 -19.42 -0.86
C LEU A 63 -16.29 -19.69 -1.12
N SER A 64 -17.15 -19.32 -0.17
CA SER A 64 -18.60 -19.26 -0.39
C SER A 64 -19.04 -17.80 -0.37
N ASN A 65 -19.42 -17.27 -1.53
CA ASN A 65 -20.08 -15.98 -1.61
C ASN A 65 -21.49 -16.12 -1.01
N PHE A 66 -21.76 -15.40 0.07
CA PHE A 66 -23.12 -15.09 0.50
C PHE A 66 -23.44 -13.65 0.12
#